data_AF-A0A165ZDQ6-F1
#
_entry.id   AF-A0A165ZDQ6-F1
#
_cell.length_a   1.000
_cell.length_b   1.000
_cell.length_c   1.000
_cell.angle_alpha   90.00
_cell.angle_beta   90.00
_cell.angle_gamma   90.00
#
_symmetry.space_group_name_H-M   'P 1'
#
loop_
_entity.id
_entity.type
_entity.pdbx_description
1 polymer ?
#
loop_
_entity_poly.entity_id
_entity_poly.type
_entity_poly.pdbx_seq_one_letter_code
_entity_poly.pdbx_strand_id
1 'polypeptide(L)'
;MTKMIIDCPVCGNLKSAEYTTHTDEIPYFGEIMEATVKCNECGYKHNDVIVLEQKEPVKFELKINKYNLSSRIIKSPSATVYIPELGLKVEPGPKSKAYVSNVEGVIIRFEDAIKRALALFEDDESQKNAKIILKQLENLLKGEEKGTLVIDDPFGQSQIIDLKAKKRTLNEEELKDLKTGFTVIE
;
A
#
# COMPACT_ATOMS: atom_id res chain seq x y z
N MET A 1 -22.97 11.64 -8.04
CA MET A 1 -22.45 12.26 -6.80
C MET A 1 -23.58 12.32 -5.79
N THR A 2 -23.42 11.65 -4.65
CA THR A 2 -24.42 11.62 -3.56
C THR A 2 -23.87 12.40 -2.38
N LYS A 3 -24.74 13.14 -1.68
CA LYS A 3 -24.36 13.98 -0.54
C LYS A 3 -25.32 13.74 0.62
N MET A 4 -24.77 13.55 1.81
CA MET A 4 -25.52 13.44 3.06
C MET A 4 -24.87 14.25 4.17
N ILE A 5 -25.68 14.64 5.15
CA ILE A 5 -25.21 15.34 6.34
C ILE A 5 -25.19 14.34 7.50
N ILE A 6 -24.06 14.25 8.19
CA ILE A 6 -23.81 13.33 9.31
C ILE A 6 -23.28 14.10 10.52
N ASP A 7 -23.30 13.43 11.67
CA ASP A 7 -22.62 13.92 12.87
C ASP A 7 -21.10 13.79 12.67
N CYS A 8 -20.33 14.74 13.21
CA CYS A 8 -18.88 14.69 13.04
C CYS A 8 -18.28 13.59 13.93
N PRO A 9 -17.55 12.61 13.36
CA PRO A 9 -16.94 11.54 14.16
C PRO A 9 -15.77 12.02 15.03
N VAL A 10 -15.31 13.26 14.83
CA VAL A 10 -14.15 13.82 15.55
C VAL A 10 -14.56 14.78 16.66
N CYS A 11 -15.48 15.71 16.41
CA CYS A 11 -15.93 16.67 17.44
C CYS A 11 -17.29 16.34 18.05
N GLY A 12 -18.04 15.36 17.51
CA GLY A 12 -19.35 14.97 18.01
C GLY A 12 -20.49 15.95 17.71
N ASN A 13 -20.23 17.10 17.06
CA ASN A 13 -21.28 18.05 16.71
C ASN A 13 -22.28 17.41 15.74
N LEU A 14 -23.56 17.52 16.08
CA LEU A 14 -24.65 16.94 15.30
C LEU A 14 -24.79 17.64 13.95
N LYS A 15 -25.01 16.86 12.87
CA LYS A 15 -25.24 17.35 11.50
C LYS A 15 -24.22 18.38 11.01
N SER A 16 -22.99 18.28 11.49
CA SER A 16 -21.92 19.26 11.24
C SER A 16 -20.94 18.83 10.14
N ALA A 17 -21.03 17.59 9.68
CA ALA A 17 -20.17 17.03 8.65
C ALA A 17 -20.94 16.65 7.39
N GLU A 18 -20.38 17.04 6.25
CA GLU A 18 -20.84 16.66 4.92
C GLU A 18 -20.09 15.40 4.48
N TYR A 19 -20.84 14.34 4.16
CA TYR A 19 -20.33 13.13 3.54
C TYR A 19 -20.75 13.10 2.07
N THR A 20 -19.78 13.13 1.17
CA THR A 20 -20.00 13.10 -0.28
C THR A 20 -19.37 11.86 -0.87
N THR A 21 -20.12 11.17 -1.72
CA THR A 21 -19.62 10.02 -2.47
C THR A 21 -19.73 10.23 -3.98
N HIS A 22 -18.73 9.74 -4.69
CA HIS A 22 -18.68 9.72 -6.14
C HIS A 22 -18.16 8.36 -6.60
N THR A 23 -18.92 7.70 -7.46
CA THR A 23 -18.48 6.44 -8.08
C THR A 23 -17.84 6.77 -9.42
N ASP A 24 -16.70 6.14 -9.70
CA ASP A 24 -16.00 6.27 -10.97
C ASP A 24 -15.37 4.92 -11.35
N GLU A 25 -15.01 4.75 -12.62
CA GLU A 25 -14.26 3.59 -13.08
C GLU A 25 -12.85 4.03 -13.47
N ILE A 26 -11.84 3.52 -12.76
CA ILE A 26 -10.44 3.88 -13.01
C ILE A 26 -9.63 2.66 -13.49
N PRO A 27 -8.64 2.86 -14.39
CA PRO A 27 -7.79 1.78 -14.85
C PRO A 27 -7.18 0.98 -13.70
N TYR A 28 -7.13 -0.34 -13.88
CA TYR A 28 -6.60 -1.35 -12.95
C TYR A 28 -7.40 -1.61 -11.67
N PHE A 29 -8.14 -0.63 -11.15
CA PHE A 29 -8.95 -0.80 -9.94
C PHE A 29 -10.42 -1.09 -10.23
N GLY A 30 -10.89 -0.84 -11.46
CA GLY A 30 -12.28 -1.06 -11.84
C GLY A 30 -13.18 0.00 -11.22
N GLU A 31 -14.38 -0.39 -10.79
CA GLU A 31 -15.32 0.50 -10.13
C GLU A 31 -14.84 0.87 -8.72
N ILE A 32 -14.72 2.17 -8.46
CA ILE A 32 -14.31 2.74 -7.19
C ILE A 32 -15.36 3.73 -6.68
N MET A 33 -15.41 3.90 -5.36
CA MET A 33 -16.16 4.95 -4.69
C MET A 33 -15.19 5.85 -3.94
N GLU A 34 -15.11 7.11 -4.37
CA GLU A 34 -14.47 8.17 -3.61
C GLU A 34 -15.44 8.66 -2.53
N ALA A 35 -14.98 8.67 -1.29
CA ALA A 35 -15.75 9.07 -0.13
C ALA A 35 -15.04 10.23 0.58
N THR A 36 -15.71 11.38 0.73
CA THR A 36 -15.15 12.55 1.42
C THR A 36 -16.02 12.94 2.59
N VAL A 37 -15.42 13.10 3.76
CA VAL A 37 -16.02 13.72 4.96
C VAL A 37 -15.40 15.09 5.16
N LYS A 38 -16.22 16.13 5.30
CA LYS A 38 -15.78 17.48 5.68
C LYS A 38 -16.68 18.08 6.75
N CYS A 39 -16.12 18.40 7.91
CA CYS A 39 -16.83 19.11 8.98
C CYS A 39 -16.65 20.62 8.86
N ASN A 40 -17.75 21.38 8.93
CA ASN A 40 -17.72 22.84 8.86
C ASN A 40 -17.46 23.49 10.23
N GLU A 41 -17.57 22.75 11.32
CA GLU A 41 -17.36 23.24 12.69
C GLU A 41 -15.90 23.12 13.14
N CYS A 42 -15.33 21.91 13.07
CA CYS A 42 -13.96 21.66 13.54
C CYS A 42 -12.91 21.60 12.41
N GLY A 43 -13.34 21.68 11.15
CA GLY A 43 -12.44 21.61 9.98
C GLY A 43 -11.93 20.21 9.63
N TYR A 44 -12.40 19.16 10.31
CA TYR A 44 -12.04 17.78 9.99
C TYR A 44 -12.30 17.47 8.51
N LYS A 45 -11.28 16.92 7.82
CA LYS A 45 -11.40 16.46 6.44
C LYS A 45 -10.76 15.09 6.29
N HIS A 46 -11.48 14.16 5.69
CA HIS A 46 -10.99 12.84 5.33
C HIS A 46 -11.46 12.49 3.93
N ASN A 47 -10.58 11.90 3.11
CA ASN A 47 -10.95 11.38 1.80
C ASN A 47 -10.42 9.95 1.72
N ASP A 48 -11.27 9.05 1.27
CA ASP A 48 -10.99 7.65 1.09
C ASP A 48 -11.40 7.20 -0.31
N VAL A 49 -10.75 6.14 -0.79
CA VAL A 49 -11.05 5.51 -2.08
C VAL A 49 -11.30 4.03 -1.81
N ILE A 50 -12.54 3.62 -2.03
CA ILE A 50 -13.01 2.26 -1.78
C ILE A 50 -13.18 1.58 -3.13
N VAL A 51 -12.44 0.51 -3.37
CA VAL A 51 -12.65 -0.33 -4.55
C VAL A 51 -13.88 -1.21 -4.31
N LEU A 52 -14.88 -1.10 -5.18
CA LEU A 52 -16.18 -1.77 -5.00
C LEU A 52 -16.14 -3.24 -5.43
N GLU A 53 -15.23 -3.60 -6.33
CA GLU A 53 -14.99 -4.98 -6.71
C GLU A 53 -14.26 -5.74 -5.59
N GLN A 54 -14.90 -6.79 -5.05
CA GLN A 54 -14.21 -7.81 -4.27
C GLN A 54 -13.67 -8.90 -5.18
N LYS A 55 -12.41 -9.28 -4.95
CA LYS A 55 -11.71 -10.35 -5.66
C LYS A 55 -11.17 -11.35 -4.64
N GLU A 56 -10.84 -12.54 -5.13
CA GLU A 56 -10.21 -13.56 -4.31
C GLU A 56 -8.88 -13.03 -3.73
N PRO A 57 -8.58 -13.30 -2.44
CA PRO A 57 -7.31 -12.95 -1.82
C PRO A 57 -6.13 -13.48 -2.63
N VAL A 58 -5.13 -12.63 -2.87
CA VAL A 58 -4.08 -12.95 -3.84
C VAL A 58 -2.69 -12.70 -3.28
N LYS A 59 -1.78 -13.62 -3.62
CA LYS A 59 -0.34 -13.46 -3.51
C LYS A 59 0.28 -13.34 -4.88
N PHE A 60 1.09 -12.31 -5.07
CA PHE A 60 1.98 -12.16 -6.21
C PHE A 60 3.44 -12.29 -5.79
N GLU A 61 4.22 -13.00 -6.60
CA GLU A 61 5.67 -13.10 -6.43
C GLU A 61 6.36 -12.80 -7.77
N LEU A 62 7.29 -11.84 -7.77
CA LEU A 62 8.11 -11.51 -8.93
C LEU A 62 9.59 -11.50 -8.55
N LYS A 63 10.37 -12.37 -9.21
CA LYS A 63 11.83 -12.33 -9.11
C LYS A 63 12.38 -11.11 -9.85
N ILE A 64 12.95 -10.18 -9.11
CA ILE A 64 13.52 -8.93 -9.60
C ILE A 64 14.81 -9.23 -10.38
N ASN A 65 14.95 -8.60 -11.54
CA ASN A 65 16.15 -8.57 -12.35
C ASN A 65 16.19 -7.29 -13.20
N LYS A 66 17.32 -6.99 -13.83
CA LYS A 66 17.48 -5.75 -14.63
C LYS A 66 16.44 -5.54 -15.75
N TYR A 67 15.78 -6.59 -16.22
CA TYR A 67 14.84 -6.51 -17.34
C TYR A 67 13.39 -6.27 -16.91
N ASN A 68 13.07 -6.33 -15.60
CA ASN A 68 11.71 -6.16 -15.10
C ASN A 68 11.54 -5.03 -14.08
N LEU A 69 12.53 -4.15 -13.95
CA LEU A 69 12.43 -2.95 -13.12
C LEU A 69 11.30 -2.02 -13.57
N SER A 70 10.98 -2.00 -14.87
CA SER A 70 9.88 -1.24 -15.46
C SER A 70 8.51 -1.92 -15.37
N SER A 71 8.43 -3.18 -14.90
CA SER A 71 7.17 -3.92 -14.82
C SER A 71 6.19 -3.20 -13.89
N ARG A 72 4.95 -3.04 -14.34
CA ARG A 72 3.95 -2.24 -13.61
C ARG A 72 3.51 -2.94 -12.34
N ILE A 73 3.42 -2.15 -11.27
CA ILE A 73 2.92 -2.57 -9.96
C ILE A 73 1.70 -1.74 -9.62
N ILE A 74 0.60 -2.42 -9.31
CA ILE A 74 -0.62 -1.84 -8.80
C ILE A 74 -0.76 -2.35 -7.38
N LYS A 75 -0.65 -1.46 -6.40
CA LYS A 75 -0.80 -1.78 -4.98
C LYS A 75 -2.12 -1.18 -4.50
N SER A 76 -2.95 -2.01 -3.88
CA SER A 76 -4.18 -1.57 -3.20
C SER A 76 -3.86 -1.00 -1.80
N PRO A 77 -4.80 -0.28 -1.18
CA PRO A 77 -4.63 0.25 0.18
C PRO A 77 -4.42 -0.86 1.23
N SER A 78 -4.97 -2.05 1.01
CA SER A 78 -4.95 -3.21 1.92
C SER A 78 -3.74 -4.14 1.74
N ALA A 79 -2.94 -3.97 0.70
CA ALA A 79 -1.89 -4.91 0.39
C ALA A 79 -0.66 -4.75 1.30
N THR A 80 -0.06 -5.88 1.68
CA THR A 80 1.28 -5.95 2.27
C THR A 80 2.30 -6.17 1.16
N VAL A 81 3.37 -5.39 1.15
CA VAL A 81 4.45 -5.46 0.14
C VAL A 81 5.77 -5.73 0.84
N TYR A 82 6.55 -6.71 0.35
CA TYR A 82 7.79 -7.09 1.01
C TYR A 82 8.86 -7.67 0.07
N ILE A 83 10.11 -7.61 0.52
CA ILE A 83 11.28 -8.24 -0.11
C ILE A 83 11.92 -9.15 0.95
N PRO A 84 11.62 -10.47 0.93
CA PRO A 84 12.05 -11.40 1.97
C PRO A 84 13.56 -11.43 2.18
N GLU A 85 14.34 -11.40 1.11
CA GLU A 85 15.80 -11.50 1.15
C GLU A 85 16.46 -10.31 1.88
N LEU A 86 15.76 -9.18 1.98
CA LEU A 86 16.22 -7.97 2.66
C LEU A 86 15.52 -7.73 4.01
N GLY A 87 14.60 -8.62 4.42
CA GLY A 87 13.80 -8.42 5.63
C GLY A 87 12.89 -7.18 5.59
N LEU A 88 12.57 -6.67 4.39
CA LEU A 88 11.79 -5.45 4.23
C LEU A 88 10.32 -5.79 4.07
N LYS A 89 9.46 -5.23 4.93
CA LYS A 89 8.01 -5.41 4.90
C LYS A 89 7.29 -4.09 5.15
N VAL A 90 6.34 -3.76 4.29
CA VAL A 90 5.41 -2.64 4.46
C VAL A 90 4.00 -3.18 4.56
N GLU A 91 3.42 -3.03 5.74
CA GLU A 91 2.03 -3.36 6.02
C GLU A 91 1.15 -2.12 5.85
N PRO A 92 -0.13 -2.29 5.46
CA PRO A 92 -1.04 -1.17 5.34
C PRO A 92 -1.38 -0.59 6.73
N GLY A 93 -1.39 0.74 6.82
CA GLY A 93 -1.92 1.48 7.96
C GLY A 93 -3.12 2.34 7.56
N PRO A 94 -3.69 3.13 8.49
CA PRO A 94 -4.89 3.96 8.27
C PRO A 94 -4.79 4.98 7.13
N LYS A 95 -3.56 5.33 6.72
CA LYS A 95 -3.28 6.28 5.63
C LYS A 95 -2.67 5.59 4.40
N SER A 96 -2.73 4.26 4.33
CA SER A 96 -2.28 3.50 3.17
C SER A 96 -3.10 3.91 1.96
N LYS A 97 -2.43 4.20 0.84
CA LYS A 97 -3.08 4.63 -0.40
C LYS A 97 -2.80 3.63 -1.50
N ALA A 98 -3.77 3.47 -2.38
CA ALA A 98 -3.56 2.81 -3.66
C ALA A 98 -2.54 3.60 -4.49
N TYR A 99 -1.71 2.90 -5.27
CA TYR A 99 -0.87 3.55 -6.27
C TYR A 99 -0.58 2.63 -7.46
N VAL A 100 -0.30 3.26 -8.60
CA VAL A 100 0.29 2.63 -9.79
C VAL A 100 1.74 3.08 -9.89
N SER A 101 2.65 2.12 -9.99
CA SER A 101 4.10 2.32 -10.07
C SER A 101 4.71 1.26 -10.99
N ASN A 102 6.01 1.11 -10.92
CA ASN A 102 6.79 -0.02 -11.40
C ASN A 102 7.64 -0.61 -10.26
N VAL A 103 8.38 -1.70 -10.54
CA VAL A 103 9.25 -2.37 -9.57
C VAL A 103 10.31 -1.43 -9.01
N GLU A 104 11.01 -0.65 -9.84
CA GLU A 104 12.00 0.34 -9.37
C GLU A 104 11.37 1.36 -8.41
N GLY A 105 10.18 1.86 -8.70
CA GLY A 105 9.50 2.82 -7.85
C GLY A 105 9.06 2.22 -6.52
N VAL A 106 8.82 0.91 -6.44
CA VAL A 106 8.57 0.23 -5.16
C VAL A 106 9.87 0.13 -4.37
N ILE A 107 10.99 -0.21 -5.01
CA ILE A 107 12.32 -0.26 -4.37
C ILE A 107 12.71 1.12 -3.81
N ILE A 108 12.54 2.18 -4.60
CA ILE A 108 12.82 3.56 -4.17
C ILE A 108 11.96 3.95 -2.95
N ARG A 109 10.69 3.51 -2.89
CA ARG A 109 9.84 3.75 -1.71
C ARG A 109 10.37 3.07 -0.44
N PHE A 110 10.94 1.87 -0.56
CA PHE A 110 11.63 1.22 0.56
C PHE A 110 12.87 2.02 0.98
N GLU A 111 13.70 2.45 0.03
CA GLU A 111 14.87 3.29 0.34
C GLU A 111 14.48 4.57 1.07
N ASP A 112 13.45 5.28 0.59
CA ASP A 112 12.98 6.53 1.20
C ASP A 112 12.45 6.30 2.62
N ALA A 113 11.74 5.19 2.85
CA ALA A 113 11.27 4.82 4.18
C ALA A 113 12.45 4.56 5.14
N ILE A 114 13.47 3.83 4.70
CA ILE A 114 14.69 3.56 5.49
C ILE A 114 15.44 4.86 5.79
N LYS A 115 15.64 5.72 4.79
CA LYS A 115 16.32 7.03 4.96
C LYS A 115 15.60 7.92 5.97
N ARG A 116 14.25 7.94 5.94
CA ARG A 116 13.44 8.68 6.92
C ARG A 116 13.56 8.08 8.32
N ALA A 117 13.53 6.77 8.45
CA ALA A 117 13.70 6.11 9.74
C ALA A 117 15.09 6.43 10.33
N LEU A 118 16.15 6.39 9.52
CA LEU A 118 17.51 6.73 9.97
C LEU A 118 17.68 8.16 10.47
N ALA A 119 16.86 9.10 10.01
CA ALA A 119 16.87 10.47 10.54
C ALA A 119 16.32 10.56 11.97
N LEU A 120 15.71 9.50 12.49
CA LEU A 120 15.11 9.43 13.83
C LEU A 120 15.94 8.61 14.83
N PHE A 121 16.93 7.84 14.37
CA PHE A 121 17.74 6.94 15.20
C PHE A 121 19.24 7.22 15.01
N GLU A 122 19.96 7.44 16.10
CA GLU A 122 21.39 7.77 16.09
C GLU A 122 22.29 6.59 16.50
N ASP A 123 21.74 5.42 16.81
CA ASP A 123 22.55 4.28 17.26
C ASP A 123 23.36 3.63 16.11
N ASP A 124 24.59 3.23 16.42
CA ASP A 124 25.54 2.72 15.44
C ASP A 124 25.07 1.43 14.76
N GLU A 125 24.31 0.58 15.46
CA GLU A 125 23.84 -0.70 14.94
C GLU A 125 22.79 -0.50 13.85
N SER A 126 21.77 0.31 14.12
CA SER A 126 20.74 0.72 13.16
C SER A 126 21.36 1.39 11.94
N GLN A 127 22.31 2.30 12.15
CA GLN A 127 23.02 3.00 11.07
C GLN A 127 23.80 2.04 10.18
N LYS A 128 24.50 1.06 10.76
CA LYS A 128 25.23 0.04 10.01
C LYS A 128 24.29 -0.87 9.21
N ASN A 129 23.23 -1.36 9.86
CA ASN A 129 22.26 -2.28 9.24
C ASN A 129 21.55 -1.62 8.05
N ALA A 130 21.09 -0.38 8.24
CA ALA A 130 20.41 0.34 7.17
C ALA A 130 21.32 0.66 5.99
N LYS A 131 22.61 0.99 6.23
CA LYS A 131 23.59 1.17 5.14
C LYS A 131 23.78 -0.09 4.30
N ILE A 132 23.78 -1.27 4.93
CA ILE A 132 23.86 -2.56 4.22
C ILE A 132 22.62 -2.74 3.35
N ILE A 133 21.43 -2.57 3.91
CA ILE A 133 20.16 -2.75 3.18
C ILE A 133 20.05 -1.75 2.03
N LEU A 134 20.37 -0.47 2.25
CA LEU A 134 20.39 0.55 1.20
C LEU A 134 21.33 0.19 0.06
N LYS A 135 22.49 -0.41 0.38
CA LYS A 135 23.42 -0.87 -0.65
C LYS A 135 22.84 -2.03 -1.46
N GLN A 136 22.15 -2.97 -0.81
CA GLN A 136 21.50 -4.08 -1.51
C GLN A 136 20.34 -3.59 -2.41
N LEU A 137 19.54 -2.62 -1.95
CA LEU A 137 18.51 -1.99 -2.78
C LEU A 137 19.11 -1.30 -4.02
N GLU A 138 20.23 -0.59 -3.87
CA GLU A 138 20.97 -0.01 -4.99
C GLU A 138 21.43 -1.09 -5.99
N ASN A 139 21.96 -2.22 -5.48
CA ASN A 139 22.41 -3.33 -6.31
C ASN A 139 21.23 -4.02 -7.02
N LEU A 140 20.04 -4.09 -6.40
CA LEU A 140 18.81 -4.56 -7.07
C LEU A 140 18.41 -3.64 -8.23
N LEU A 141 18.49 -2.32 -8.04
CA LEU A 141 18.20 -1.34 -9.11
C LEU A 141 19.20 -1.39 -10.26
N LYS A 142 20.46 -1.76 -9.99
CA LYS A 142 21.47 -2.01 -11.04
C LYS A 142 21.33 -3.40 -11.67
N GLY A 143 20.53 -4.28 -11.05
CA GLY A 143 20.40 -5.69 -11.42
C GLY A 143 21.68 -6.51 -11.20
N GLU A 144 22.53 -6.04 -10.29
CA GLU A 144 23.73 -6.74 -9.81
C GLU A 144 23.36 -7.80 -8.74
N GLU A 145 22.25 -7.57 -8.04
CA GLU A 145 21.65 -8.53 -7.11
C GLU A 145 20.27 -9.01 -7.59
N LYS A 146 19.82 -10.12 -7.00
CA LYS A 146 18.48 -10.68 -7.20
C LYS A 146 17.70 -10.57 -5.90
N GLY A 147 16.42 -10.32 -6.01
CA GLY A 147 15.48 -10.33 -4.89
C GLY A 147 14.09 -10.70 -5.37
N THR A 148 13.16 -10.91 -4.46
CA THR A 148 11.78 -11.25 -4.79
C THR A 148 10.86 -10.17 -4.27
N LEU A 149 10.13 -9.49 -5.16
CA LEU A 149 9.03 -8.62 -4.78
C LEU A 149 7.80 -9.47 -4.53
N VAL A 150 7.24 -9.36 -3.32
CA VAL A 150 6.01 -10.08 -2.95
C VAL A 150 4.92 -9.07 -2.57
N ILE A 151 3.70 -9.34 -3.04
CA ILE A 151 2.50 -8.58 -2.69
C ILE A 151 1.44 -9.56 -2.20
N ASP A 152 1.07 -9.45 -0.94
CA ASP A 152 -0.06 -10.17 -0.35
C ASP A 152 -1.23 -9.19 -0.20
N ASP A 153 -2.34 -9.45 -0.88
CA ASP A 153 -3.51 -8.59 -0.85
C ASP A 153 -4.77 -9.37 -0.42
N PRO A 154 -5.30 -9.09 0.79
CA PRO A 154 -6.44 -9.81 1.33
C PRO A 154 -7.73 -9.60 0.54
N PHE A 155 -7.82 -8.56 -0.31
CA PHE A 155 -9.02 -8.29 -1.12
C PHE A 155 -8.80 -8.47 -2.63
N GLY A 156 -7.63 -8.95 -3.05
CA GLY A 156 -7.39 -9.30 -4.45
C GLY A 156 -7.27 -8.12 -5.42
N GLN A 157 -7.05 -6.90 -4.92
CA GLN A 157 -7.13 -5.65 -5.70
C GLN A 157 -5.77 -5.19 -6.28
N SER A 158 -4.68 -5.80 -5.84
CA SER A 158 -3.32 -5.53 -6.32
C SER A 158 -2.97 -6.38 -7.54
N GLN A 159 -2.00 -5.91 -8.34
CA GLN A 159 -1.54 -6.62 -9.54
C GLN A 159 -0.05 -6.36 -9.81
N ILE A 160 0.61 -7.37 -10.38
CA ILE A 160 1.93 -7.24 -11.01
C ILE A 160 1.76 -7.56 -12.49
N ILE A 161 1.99 -6.57 -13.36
CA ILE A 161 1.90 -6.74 -14.81
C ILE A 161 3.28 -7.17 -15.33
N ASP A 162 3.55 -8.47 -15.21
CA ASP A 162 4.76 -9.13 -15.71
C ASP A 162 4.44 -10.60 -16.04
N LEU A 163 4.89 -11.09 -17.19
CA LEU A 163 4.66 -12.48 -17.61
C LEU A 163 5.32 -13.52 -16.68
N LYS A 164 6.35 -13.11 -15.94
CA LYS A 164 7.07 -13.95 -14.98
C LYS A 164 6.53 -13.82 -13.55
N ALA A 165 5.54 -12.95 -13.32
CA ALA A 165 4.90 -12.86 -12.02
C ALA A 165 4.11 -14.15 -11.76
N LYS A 166 4.35 -14.77 -10.61
CA LYS A 166 3.55 -15.89 -10.12
C LYS A 166 2.38 -15.33 -9.35
N LYS A 167 1.17 -15.85 -9.62
CA LYS A 167 -0.07 -15.51 -8.93
C LYS A 167 -0.63 -16.78 -8.29
N ARG A 168 -1.03 -16.70 -7.03
CA ARG A 168 -1.84 -17.73 -6.36
C ARG A 168 -2.82 -17.10 -5.37
N THR A 169 -3.82 -17.86 -4.97
CA THR A 169 -4.72 -17.47 -3.87
C THR A 169 -3.99 -17.60 -2.53
N LEU A 170 -4.27 -16.69 -1.60
CA LEU A 170 -3.83 -16.78 -0.20
C LEU A 170 -4.69 -17.81 0.55
N ASN A 171 -4.09 -18.56 1.48
CA ASN A 171 -4.84 -19.47 2.34
C ASN A 171 -5.35 -18.78 3.63
N GLU A 172 -6.18 -19.47 4.40
CA GLU A 172 -6.80 -18.90 5.62
C GLU A 172 -5.78 -18.55 6.71
N GLU A 173 -4.67 -19.27 6.82
CA GLU A 173 -3.63 -18.98 7.82
C GLU A 173 -2.88 -17.72 7.45
N GLU A 174 -2.47 -17.59 6.19
CA GLU A 174 -1.82 -16.38 5.66
C GLU A 174 -2.72 -15.15 5.82
N LEU A 175 -4.03 -15.30 5.59
CA LEU A 175 -5.01 -14.21 5.72
C LEU A 175 -5.14 -13.68 7.16
N LYS A 176 -5.10 -14.57 8.16
CA LYS A 176 -5.23 -14.18 9.58
C LYS A 176 -4.09 -13.28 10.04
N ASP A 177 -2.91 -13.44 9.44
CA ASP A 177 -1.72 -12.68 9.79
C ASP A 177 -1.60 -11.34 9.04
N LEU A 178 -2.51 -11.06 8.09
CA LEU A 178 -2.47 -9.83 7.29
C LEU A 178 -3.22 -8.67 7.95
N LYS A 179 -2.56 -7.52 8.00
CA LYS A 179 -3.21 -6.24 8.28
C LYS A 179 -3.93 -5.75 7.02
N THR A 180 -5.11 -5.16 7.20
CA THR A 180 -5.93 -4.62 6.11
C THR A 180 -5.87 -3.10 6.01
N GLY A 181 -5.30 -2.42 7.02
CA GLY A 181 -5.21 -0.96 7.08
C GLY A 181 -6.52 -0.26 7.49
N PHE A 182 -7.63 -1.00 7.61
CA PHE A 182 -8.87 -0.45 8.13
C PHE A 182 -8.73 -0.09 9.60
N THR A 183 -9.19 1.10 9.96
CA THR A 183 -9.31 1.50 11.36
C THR A 183 -10.65 0.98 11.85
N VAL A 184 -10.62 0.00 12.76
CA VAL A 184 -11.80 -0.31 13.56
C VAL A 184 -11.91 0.82 14.58
N ILE A 185 -12.87 1.72 14.37
CA ILE A 185 -13.25 2.72 15.37
C ILE A 185 -14.28 2.03 16.25
N GLU A 186 -13.87 1.62 17.45
CA GLU A 186 -14.78 1.21 18.53
C GLU A 186 -15.44 2.43 19.19
#